data_AF-A0A1V2I0X9-F1
#
_entry.id   AF-A0A1V2I0X9-F1
#
_cell.length_a   1.000
_cell.length_b   1.000
_cell.length_c   1.000
_cell.angle_alpha   90.00
_cell.angle_beta   90.00
_cell.angle_gamma   90.00
#
_symmetry.space_group_name_H-M   'P 1'
#
loop_
_entity.id
_entity.type
_entity.pdbx_description
1 polymer ?
#
loop_
_entity_poly.entity_id
_entity_poly.type
_entity_poly.pdbx_seq_one_letter_code
_entity_poly.pdbx_strand_id
1 'polypeptide(L)'
;METERGFTDRTVHDQTWRLMEEAGELARAVRKNNGQRTLTGELVGSVDEELVDLLIFACSIANRLGIDLTDAIRAKETLNETRTWPGTHQPTFAVPAS
;
A
#
# COMPACT_ATOMS: atom_id res chain seq x y z
N MET A 1 14.87 -5.67 9.77
CA MET A 1 13.52 -5.30 10.25
C MET A 1 12.78 -6.45 10.93
N GLU A 2 12.44 -7.57 10.26
CA GLU A 2 11.70 -8.66 10.93
C GLU A 2 12.53 -9.47 11.92
N THR A 3 13.80 -9.78 11.57
CA THR A 3 14.76 -10.44 12.47
C THR A 3 14.99 -9.62 13.73
N GLU A 4 15.08 -8.29 13.59
CA GLU A 4 15.27 -7.35 14.71
C GLU A 4 14.00 -7.21 15.57
N ARG A 5 12.83 -7.51 15.01
CA ARG A 5 11.53 -7.45 15.69
C ARG A 5 11.04 -8.83 16.17
N GLY A 6 11.82 -9.90 15.97
CA GLY A 6 11.47 -11.26 16.40
C GLY A 6 10.27 -11.87 15.65
N PHE A 7 10.01 -11.45 14.41
CA PHE A 7 8.86 -11.91 13.62
C PHE A 7 9.20 -12.98 12.57
N THR A 8 10.33 -13.67 12.74
CA THR A 8 10.81 -14.69 11.80
C THR A 8 9.84 -15.87 11.65
N ASP A 9 9.07 -16.17 12.70
CA ASP A 9 8.32 -17.42 12.83
C ASP A 9 6.92 -17.35 12.20
N ARG A 10 6.55 -16.21 11.61
CA ARG A 10 5.23 -15.97 11.02
C ARG A 10 5.13 -16.59 9.63
N THR A 11 3.96 -17.09 9.27
CA THR A 11 3.70 -17.58 7.90
C THR A 11 3.37 -16.42 6.96
N VAL A 12 3.43 -16.67 5.65
CA VAL A 12 2.91 -15.69 4.66
C VAL A 12 1.42 -15.42 4.85
N HIS A 13 0.66 -16.41 5.33
CA HIS A 13 -0.76 -16.26 5.65
C HIS A 13 -0.98 -15.32 6.84
N ASP A 14 -0.16 -15.42 7.89
CA ASP A 14 -0.24 -14.50 9.04
C ASP A 14 0.00 -13.05 8.61
N GLN A 15 0.99 -12.83 7.74
CA GLN A 15 1.30 -11.48 7.24
C GLN A 15 0.22 -10.95 6.32
N THR A 16 -0.40 -11.82 5.51
CA THR A 16 -1.54 -11.46 4.69
C THR A 16 -2.74 -11.06 5.56
N TRP A 17 -2.97 -11.77 6.67
CA TRP A 17 -4.02 -11.41 7.62
C TRP A 17 -3.77 -10.02 8.24
N ARG A 18 -2.53 -9.75 8.67
CA ARG A 18 -2.15 -8.43 9.19
C ARG A 18 -2.32 -7.33 8.15
N LEU A 19 -1.88 -7.54 6.90
CA LEU A 19 -2.10 -6.59 5.82
C LEU A 19 -3.59 -6.20 5.69
N MET A 20 -4.49 -7.17 5.82
CA MET A 20 -5.94 -6.92 5.73
C MET A 20 -6.50 -6.18 6.95
N GLU A 21 -5.90 -6.37 8.12
CA GLU A 21 -6.22 -5.63 9.34
C GLU A 21 -5.84 -4.15 9.18
N GLU A 22 -4.60 -3.87 8.77
CA GLU A 22 -4.12 -2.49 8.51
C GLU A 22 -4.92 -1.82 7.38
N ALA A 23 -5.35 -2.57 6.37
CA ALA A 23 -6.25 -2.05 5.33
C ALA A 23 -7.60 -1.58 5.92
N GLY A 24 -8.12 -2.32 6.91
CA GLY A 24 -9.34 -1.97 7.62
C GLY A 24 -9.14 -0.75 8.53
N GLU A 25 -8.00 -0.63 9.18
CA GLU A 25 -7.63 0.51 10.01
C GLU A 25 -7.44 1.78 9.16
N LEU A 26 -6.74 1.68 8.02
CA LEU A 26 -6.67 2.76 7.02
C LEU A 26 -8.06 3.22 6.58
N ALA A 27 -8.96 2.29 6.26
CA ALA A 27 -10.31 2.64 5.85
C ALA A 27 -11.07 3.40 6.96
N ARG A 28 -10.87 3.03 8.23
CA ARG A 28 -11.44 3.75 9.38
C ARG A 28 -10.81 5.14 9.54
N ALA A 29 -9.48 5.25 9.41
CA ALA A 29 -8.75 6.51 9.50
C ALA A 29 -9.22 7.52 8.43
N VAL A 30 -9.33 7.08 7.18
CA VAL A 30 -9.85 7.90 6.07
C VAL A 30 -11.29 8.34 6.33
N ARG A 31 -12.15 7.42 6.80
CA ARG A 31 -13.55 7.72 7.14
C ARG A 31 -13.65 8.84 8.18
N LYS A 32 -12.83 8.75 9.23
CA LYS A 32 -12.76 9.75 10.31
C LYS A 32 -12.21 11.09 9.81
N ASN A 33 -11.18 11.07 8.97
CA ASN A 33 -10.59 12.27 8.37
C ASN A 33 -11.60 13.05 7.50
N ASN A 34 -12.55 12.35 6.87
CA ASN A 34 -13.66 12.95 6.12
C ASN A 34 -14.80 13.47 7.01
N GLY A 35 -14.59 13.64 8.31
CA GLY A 35 -15.57 14.19 9.26
C GLY A 35 -16.65 13.21 9.72
N GLN A 36 -16.59 11.94 9.33
CA GLN A 36 -17.53 10.92 9.78
C GLN A 36 -17.10 10.37 11.14
N ARG A 37 -17.91 10.55 12.18
CA ARG A 37 -17.61 10.06 13.53
C ARG A 37 -17.61 8.53 13.58
N THR A 38 -16.61 7.94 14.23
CA THR A 38 -16.65 6.53 14.64
C THR A 38 -17.66 6.35 15.76
N LEU A 39 -18.36 5.21 15.79
CA LEU A 39 -19.42 4.92 16.76
C LEU A 39 -18.87 4.48 18.14
N THR A 40 -17.56 4.42 18.33
CA THR A 40 -16.92 3.85 19.52
C THR A 40 -15.61 4.56 19.83
N GLY A 41 -15.24 4.61 21.11
CA GLY A 41 -13.96 5.15 21.63
C GLY A 41 -12.73 4.33 21.27
N GLU A 42 -12.70 3.76 20.07
CA GLU A 42 -11.57 3.03 19.51
C GLU A 42 -10.42 4.02 19.21
N LEU A 43 -9.21 3.61 19.55
CA LEU A 43 -8.00 4.25 19.05
C LEU A 43 -7.98 4.01 17.53
N VAL A 44 -7.86 5.08 16.75
CA VAL A 44 -7.74 5.02 15.29
C VAL A 44 -6.44 5.72 14.97
N GLY A 45 -5.50 5.02 14.34
CA GLY A 45 -4.25 5.61 13.88
C GLY A 45 -4.49 6.70 12.84
N SER A 46 -3.46 7.51 12.59
CA SER A 46 -3.54 8.51 11.53
C SER A 46 -3.39 7.87 10.15
N VAL A 47 -3.92 8.51 9.11
CA VAL A 47 -3.91 7.94 7.74
C VAL A 47 -2.50 7.59 7.27
N ASP A 48 -1.51 8.39 7.65
CA ASP A 48 -0.09 8.16 7.35
C ASP A 48 0.50 6.97 8.12
N GLU A 49 0.12 6.74 9.39
CA GLU A 49 0.53 5.55 10.15
C GLU A 49 0.01 4.26 9.48
N GLU A 50 -1.29 4.21 9.18
CA GLU A 50 -1.91 3.02 8.58
C GLU A 50 -1.39 2.72 7.16
N LEU A 51 -1.03 3.76 6.39
CA LEU A 51 -0.38 3.61 5.10
C LEU A 51 1.02 2.98 5.24
N VAL A 52 1.78 3.38 6.26
CA VAL A 52 3.10 2.80 6.54
C VAL A 52 2.96 1.35 6.97
N ASP A 53 1.97 1.02 7.81
CA ASP A 53 1.77 -0.36 8.27
C ASP A 53 1.36 -1.29 7.10
N LEU A 54 0.50 -0.82 6.19
CA LEU A 54 0.22 -1.52 4.93
C LEU A 54 1.49 -1.78 4.11
N LEU A 55 2.36 -0.79 3.96
CA LEU A 55 3.61 -0.95 3.23
C LEU A 55 4.54 -1.95 3.91
N ILE A 56 4.62 -1.94 5.23
CA ILE A 56 5.45 -2.88 6.02
C ILE A 56 4.99 -4.32 5.78
N PHE A 57 3.68 -4.59 5.88
CA PHE A 57 3.17 -5.95 5.66
C PHE A 57 3.26 -6.40 4.21
N ALA A 58 3.07 -5.48 3.25
CA ALA A 58 3.31 -5.79 1.83
C ALA A 58 4.77 -6.19 1.58
N CYS A 59 5.74 -5.46 2.16
CA CYS A 59 7.15 -5.82 2.10
C CYS A 59 7.45 -7.16 2.79
N SER A 60 6.84 -7.42 3.95
CA SER A 60 6.97 -8.70 4.66
C SER A 60 6.51 -9.89 3.80
N ILE A 61 5.35 -9.76 3.14
CA ILE A 61 4.82 -10.80 2.26
C ILE A 61 5.77 -11.04 1.07
N ALA A 62 6.24 -9.97 0.43
CA ALA A 62 7.18 -10.07 -0.69
C ALA A 62 8.47 -10.78 -0.29
N ASN A 63 9.05 -10.40 0.86
CA ASN A 63 10.26 -11.03 1.40
C ASN A 63 10.07 -12.54 1.63
N ARG A 64 8.92 -12.95 2.18
CA ARG A 64 8.62 -14.37 2.44
C ARG A 64 8.38 -15.19 1.17
N LEU A 65 7.88 -14.55 0.11
CA LEU A 65 7.66 -15.18 -1.19
C LEU A 65 8.91 -15.11 -2.09
N GLY A 66 10.00 -14.47 -1.65
CA GLY A 66 11.19 -14.26 -2.46
C GLY A 66 10.96 -13.33 -3.65
N ILE A 67 10.03 -12.38 -3.53
CA ILE A 67 9.68 -11.41 -4.58
C ILE A 67 10.52 -10.15 -4.39
N ASP A 68 11.29 -9.78 -5.42
CA ASP A 68 11.90 -8.45 -5.49
C ASP A 68 10.84 -7.44 -5.93
N LEU A 69 10.40 -6.60 -5.00
CA LEU A 69 9.40 -5.56 -5.28
C LEU A 69 9.92 -4.49 -6.24
N THR A 70 11.23 -4.23 -6.30
CA THR A 70 11.80 -3.25 -7.23
C THR A 70 11.56 -3.68 -8.66
N ASP A 71 11.86 -4.94 -8.96
CA ASP A 71 11.67 -5.51 -10.29
C ASP A 71 10.19 -5.71 -10.60
N ALA A 72 9.39 -6.13 -9.62
CA ALA A 72 7.93 -6.26 -9.78
C ALA A 72 7.27 -4.92 -10.11
N ILE A 73 7.67 -3.83 -9.44
CA ILE A 73 7.18 -2.47 -9.70
C ILE A 73 7.58 -2.03 -11.12
N ARG A 74 8.85 -2.18 -11.50
CA ARG A 74 9.32 -1.83 -12.86
C ARG A 74 8.54 -2.58 -13.94
N ALA A 75 8.35 -3.88 -13.78
CA ALA A 75 7.58 -4.67 -14.72
C ALA A 75 6.11 -4.21 -14.81
N LYS A 76 5.52 -3.82 -13.67
CA LYS A 76 4.14 -3.32 -13.61
C LYS A 76 3.99 -1.96 -14.30
N GLU A 77 4.93 -1.05 -14.10
CA GLU A 77 4.93 0.29 -14.70
C GLU A 77 5.10 0.21 -16.22
N THR A 78 6.05 -0.60 -16.73
CA THR A 78 6.19 -0.85 -18.18
C THR A 78 4.88 -1.34 -18.79
N LEU A 79 4.14 -2.21 -18.10
CA LEU A 79 2.82 -2.65 -18.55
C LEU A 79 1.78 -1.53 -18.47
N ASN A 80 1.82 -0.68 -17.44
CA ASN A 80 0.89 0.45 -17.29
C ASN A 80 1.06 1.49 -18.40
N GLU A 81 2.29 1.73 -18.87
CA GLU A 81 2.58 2.63 -20.00
C GLU A 81 1.94 2.16 -21.31
N THR A 82 1.73 0.85 -21.48
CA THR A 82 1.03 0.29 -22.65
C THR A 82 -0.50 0.35 -22.55
N ARG A 83 -1.05 0.75 -21.39
CA ARG A 83 -2.50 0.78 -21.16
C ARG A 83 -3.07 2.15 -21.47
N THR A 84 -4.18 2.16 -22.19
CA THR A 84 -5.07 3.32 -22.28
C THR A 84 -6.15 3.19 -21.21
N TRP A 85 -6.22 4.15 -20.30
CA TRP A 85 -7.23 4.16 -19.24
C TRP A 85 -8.44 4.98 -19.71
N PRO A 86 -9.67 4.44 -19.66
CA PRO A 86 -10.86 5.22 -19.94
C PRO A 86 -10.98 6.36 -18.91
N GLY A 87 -10.79 7.61 -19.35
CA GLY A 87 -10.97 8.81 -18.51
C GLY A 87 -9.68 9.57 -18.12
N THR A 88 -8.48 9.12 -18.52
CA THR A 88 -7.26 9.91 -18.31
C THR A 88 -7.01 10.87 -19.48
N HIS A 89 -7.05 12.18 -19.22
CA HIS A 89 -6.51 13.18 -20.14
C HIS A 89 -4.99 12.94 -20.24
N GLN A 90 -4.47 12.64 -21.43
CA GLN A 90 -3.02 12.57 -21.61
C GLN A 90 -2.42 13.95 -21.28
N PRO A 91 -1.40 14.05 -20.41
CA PRO A 91 -0.68 15.30 -20.25
C PRO A 91 0.02 15.60 -21.58
N THR A 92 -0.42 16.65 -22.27
CA THR A 92 0.28 17.16 -23.44
C THR A 92 1.61 17.74 -22.98
N PHE A 93 2.69 16.99 -23.15
CA PHE A 93 4.02 17.57 -23.10
C PHE A 93 4.21 18.43 -24.35
N ALA A 94 4.05 19.74 -24.19
CA ALA A 94 4.38 20.69 -25.24
C ALA A 94 5.89 20.62 -25.52
N VAL A 95 6.26 20.13 -26.70
CA VAL A 95 7.63 20.25 -27.21
C VAL A 95 7.86 21.73 -27.56
N PRO A 96 8.87 22.41 -26.99
CA PRO A 96 9.14 23.80 -27.37
C PRO A 96 9.61 23.84 -28.83
N ALA A 97 8.95 24.68 -29.62
CA ALA A 97 9.33 24.93 -31.01
C ALA A 97 10.70 25.62 -31.07
N SER A 98 11.45 25.25 -32.11
CA SER A 98 12.83 25.64 -32.42
C SER A 98 13.04 27.13 -32.67
#